data_AF-F8MDP4-F1
#
_entry.id   AF-F8MDP4-F1
#
_cell.length_a   1.000
_cell.length_b   1.000
_cell.length_c   1.000
_cell.angle_alpha   90.00
_cell.angle_beta   90.00
_cell.angle_gamma   90.00
#
_symmetry.space_group_name_H-M   'P 1'
#
loop_
_entity.id
_entity.type
_entity.pdbx_description
1 polymer ?
#
loop_
_entity_poly.entity_id
_entity_poly.type
_entity_poly.pdbx_seq_one_letter_code
_entity_poly.pdbx_strand_id
1 'polypeptide(L)' 'VIRVTPTSIVADNINSSILYSILRLPISKNNTILLDLSPNNLASLQLKLYYLFYLIIDEKSMIGLKIIYYLD' A
#
# COMPACT_ATOMS: atom_id res chain seq x y z
N VAL A 1 7.97 -11.07 -4.75
CA VAL A 1 8.42 -10.03 -3.79
C VAL A 1 8.00 -8.68 -4.37
N ILE A 2 7.38 -7.80 -3.58
CA ILE A 2 7.12 -6.42 -3.98
C ILE A 2 7.82 -5.49 -2.99
N ARG A 3 8.58 -4.52 -3.50
CA ARG A 3 9.18 -3.44 -2.72
C ARG A 3 8.28 -2.22 -2.80
N VAL A 4 7.96 -1.66 -1.64
CA VAL A 4 7.10 -0.49 -1.50
C VAL A 4 7.73 0.57 -0.63
N THR A 5 7.33 1.82 -0.87
CA THR A 5 7.74 2.97 -0.05
C THR A 5 6.54 3.88 0.19
N PRO A 6 6.56 4.69 1.26
CA PRO A 6 5.52 5.67 1.53
C PRO A 6 5.63 6.94 0.66
N THR A 7 6.75 7.18 -0.03
CA THR A 7 7.02 8.44 -0.75
C THR A 7 7.27 8.20 -2.23
N SER A 8 6.61 8.99 -3.10
CA SER A 8 6.79 8.87 -4.56
C SER A 8 8.24 9.13 -5.00
N ILE A 9 8.93 10.06 -4.36
CA ILE A 9 10.34 10.39 -4.68
C ILE A 9 11.26 9.17 -4.51
N VAL A 10 11.07 8.40 -3.44
CA VAL A 10 11.86 7.18 -3.23
C VAL A 10 11.36 6.07 -4.16
N ALA A 11 10.04 5.97 -4.38
CA ALA A 11 9.45 5.01 -5.31
C ALA A 11 10.11 5.07 -6.69
N ASP A 12 10.22 6.28 -7.25
CA ASP A 12 10.78 6.54 -8.58
C ASP A 12 12.29 6.25 -8.65
N ASN A 13 13.04 6.53 -7.58
CA ASN A 13 14.50 6.34 -7.56
C ASN A 13 14.94 4.87 -7.46
N ILE A 14 14.15 4.00 -6.82
CA ILE A 14 14.53 2.60 -6.57
C ILE A 14 13.60 1.58 -7.25
N ASN A 15 12.91 1.99 -8.32
CA ASN A 15 11.94 1.15 -9.05
C ASN A 15 10.96 0.42 -8.12
N SER A 16 10.53 1.11 -7.07
CA SER A 16 9.60 0.57 -6.09
C SER A 16 8.25 1.25 -6.26
N SER A 17 7.22 0.67 -5.67
CA SER A 17 5.86 1.18 -5.82
C SER A 17 5.39 1.89 -4.57
N ILE A 18 4.45 2.81 -4.71
CA ILE A 18 3.90 3.53 -3.57
C ILE A 18 2.99 2.60 -2.76
N LEU A 19 3.25 2.48 -1.46
CA LEU A 19 2.52 1.62 -0.53
C LEU A 19 1.01 1.90 -0.57
N TYR A 20 0.64 3.18 -0.55
CA TYR A 20 -0.75 3.61 -0.57
C TYR A 20 -1.48 3.26 -1.87
N SER A 21 -0.81 3.29 -3.01
CA SER A 21 -1.45 3.01 -4.30
C SER A 21 -1.63 1.51 -4.55
N ILE A 22 -0.66 0.68 -4.15
CA ILE A 22 -0.76 -0.78 -4.27
C ILE A 22 -1.91 -1.32 -3.44
N LEU A 23 -2.01 -0.85 -2.20
CA LEU A 23 -2.96 -1.37 -1.23
C LEU A 23 -4.24 -0.57 -1.17
N ARG A 24 -4.34 0.49 -1.99
CA ARG A 24 -5.48 1.42 -2.05
C ARG A 24 -5.86 1.95 -0.66
N LEU A 25 -4.84 2.28 0.13
CA LEU A 25 -4.98 2.80 1.49
C LEU A 25 -5.33 4.29 1.48
N PRO A 26 -6.04 4.79 2.50
CA PRO A 26 -6.36 6.20 2.60
C PRO A 26 -5.08 7.03 2.85
N ILE A 27 -4.96 8.11 2.09
CA ILE A 27 -3.74 8.95 2.05
C ILE A 27 -3.78 10.05 3.14
N SER A 28 -4.95 10.31 3.73
CA SER A 28 -5.16 11.43 4.66
C SER A 28 -5.42 10.95 6.10
N LYS A 29 -4.81 11.64 7.08
CA LYS A 29 -5.10 11.48 8.51
C LYS A 29 -6.61 11.60 8.81
N ASN A 30 -7.32 12.43 8.05
CA ASN A 30 -8.74 12.73 8.23
C ASN A 30 -9.66 11.81 7.41
N ASN A 31 -9.15 11.11 6.39
CA ASN A 31 -9.90 10.06 5.70
C ASN A 31 -9.67 8.74 6.45
N THR A 32 -10.41 8.54 7.53
CA THR A 32 -10.54 7.24 8.21
C THR A 32 -11.36 6.22 7.42
N ILE A 33 -12.01 6.65 6.35
CA ILE A 33 -12.95 5.85 5.59
C ILE A 33 -12.18 5.14 4.48
N LEU A 34 -11.99 3.84 4.65
CA LEU A 34 -11.73 2.94 3.54
C LEU A 34 -13.01 2.93 2.69
N LEU A 35 -12.94 3.48 1.49
CA LEU A 35 -14.06 3.38 0.55
C LEU A 35 -14.07 1.96 0.00
N ASP A 36 -15.26 1.36 -0.03
CA ASP A 36 -15.41 0.04 -0.62
C ASP A 36 -14.95 0.05 -2.09
N LEU A 37 -14.12 -0.93 -2.42
CA LEU A 37 -13.66 -1.13 -3.77
C LEU A 37 -14.80 -1.71 -4.60
N SER A 38 -14.93 -1.24 -5.84
CA SER A 38 -15.82 -1.90 -6.79
C SER A 38 -15.42 -3.38 -6.97
N PRO A 39 -16.35 -4.28 -7.29
CA PRO A 39 -16.08 -5.73 -7.35
C PRO A 39 -14.87 -6.08 -8.23
N ASN A 40 -14.74 -5.42 -9.38
CA ASN A 40 -13.62 -5.64 -10.32
C ASN A 40 -12.27 -5.23 -9.72
N ASN A 41 -12.25 -4.10 -9.01
CA ASN A 41 -11.05 -3.60 -8.35
C ASN A 41 -10.64 -4.48 -7.17
N LEU A 42 -11.63 -4.98 -6.42
CA LEU A 42 -11.42 -5.90 -5.31
C LEU A 42 -10.83 -7.23 -5.79
N ALA A 43 -11.41 -7.85 -6.83
CA ALA A 43 -10.90 -9.09 -7.42
C ALA A 43 -9.46 -8.92 -7.95
N SER A 44 -9.17 -7.79 -8.61
CA SER A 44 -7.84 -7.48 -9.11
C SER A 44 -6.82 -7.31 -7.97
N LEU A 45 -7.21 -6.63 -6.88
CA LEU A 45 -6.36 -6.46 -5.70
C LEU A 45 -6.11 -7.80 -5.01
N GLN A 46 -7.16 -8.60 -4.82
CA GLN A 46 -7.07 -9.94 -4.22
C GLN A 46 -6.13 -10.85 -5.01
N LEU A 47 -6.24 -10.90 -6.34
CA LEU A 47 -5.31 -11.66 -7.18
C LEU A 47 -3.87 -11.15 -7.01
N LYS A 48 -3.67 -9.84 -6.97
CA LYS A 48 -2.34 -9.24 -6.79
C LYS A 48 -1.73 -9.61 -5.42
N LEU A 49 -2.54 -9.66 -4.37
CA LEU A 49 -2.12 -10.05 -3.02
C LEU A 49 -1.98 -11.57 -2.87
N TYR A 50 -2.77 -12.38 -3.58
CA TYR A 50 -2.70 -13.84 -3.53
C TYR A 50 -1.33 -14.37 -3.94
N TYR A 51 -0.70 -13.75 -4.94
CA TYR A 51 0.65 -14.12 -5.39
C TYR A 51 1.78 -13.38 -4.63
N LEU A 52 1.43 -12.58 -3.62
CA LEU A 52 2.38 -11.76 -2.87
C LEU A 52 2.91 -12.51 -1.65
N PHE A 53 4.08 -13.14 -1.78
CA PHE A 53 4.74 -13.83 -0.67
C PHE A 53 5.57 -12.91 0.24
N TYR A 54 6.06 -11.79 -0.28
CA TYR A 54 6.95 -10.89 0.44
C TYR A 54 6.64 -9.45 0.09
N LEU A 55 6.35 -8.65 1.12
CA LEU A 55 6.24 -7.19 1.07
C LEU A 55 7.45 -6.57 1.75
N ILE A 56 8.31 -5.90 0.99
CA ILE A 56 9.47 -5.18 1.54
C ILE A 56 9.11 -3.72 1.61
N ILE A 57 9.08 -3.18 2.82
CA ILE A 57 8.75 -1.79 3.07
C ILE A 57 10.04 -1.01 3.32
N ASP A 58 10.32 -0.06 2.43
CA ASP A 58 11.42 0.89 2.59
C ASP A 58 10.96 2.17 3.28
N GLU A 59 11.89 2.91 3.90
CA GLU A 59 11.59 4.14 4.65
C GLU A 59 10.47 3.95 5.70
N LYS A 60 10.48 2.80 6.37
CA LYS A 60 9.52 2.39 7.41
C LYS A 60 9.31 3.43 8.53
N SER A 61 10.30 4.29 8.81
CA SER A 61 10.18 5.42 9.74
C SER A 61 9.12 6.44 9.32
N MET A 62 8.79 6.52 8.03
CA MET A 62 7.79 7.45 7.49
C MET A 62 6.37 6.88 7.52
N ILE A 63 6.17 5.65 7.99
CA ILE A 63 4.87 4.99 8.07
C ILE A 63 4.32 5.13 9.48
N GLY A 64 3.16 5.77 9.62
CA GLY A 64 2.45 5.85 10.88
C GLY A 64 1.79 4.53 11.27
N LEU A 65 1.64 4.31 12.59
CA LEU A 65 1.03 3.09 13.16
C LEU A 65 -0.34 2.74 12.57
N LYS A 66 -1.15 3.73 12.22
CA LYS A 66 -2.49 3.53 11.63
C LYS A 66 -2.44 2.76 10.29
N ILE A 67 -1.40 2.98 9.49
CA ILE A 67 -1.23 2.29 8.21
C ILE A 67 -0.83 0.83 8.45
N ILE A 68 0.03 0.59 9.45
CA ILE A 68 0.39 -0.76 9.87
C ILE A 68 -0.83 -1.50 10.41
N TYR A 69 -1.70 -0.83 11.16
CA TYR A 69 -2.97 -1.39 11.61
C TYR A 69 -3.90 -1.81 10.45
N TYR A 70 -3.88 -1.10 9.32
CA TYR A 70 -4.65 -1.52 8.13
C TYR A 70 -4.00 -2.67 7.34
N LEU A 71 -2.74 -3.01 7.64
CA LEU A 71 -2.02 -4.11 7.01
C LEU A 71 -2.19 -5.44 7.76
N ASP A 72 -2.54 -5.38 9.05
CA ASP A 72 -2.84 -6.51 9.93
C ASP A 72 -4.26 -7.04 9.64
#